data_AF-A0A9E5HPM3-F1
#
_entry.id   AF-A0A9E5HPM3-F1
#
_cell.length_a   1.000
_cell.length_b   1.000
_cell.length_c   1.000
_cell.angle_alpha   90.00
_cell.angle_beta   90.00
_cell.angle_gamma   90.00
#
_symmetry.space_group_name_H-M   'P 1'
#
loop_
_entity.id
_entity.type
_entity.pdbx_description
1 polymer ?
#
loop_
_entity_poly.entity_id
_entity_poly.type
_entity_poly.pdbx_seq_one_letter_code
_entity_poly.pdbx_strand_id
1 'polypeptide(L)' 'MNLFSDIRALVIDYLHAMVAAGDLPEGLDFKNVTVEPPRDALHGDMATNAAMVLAKPAKLKPRDI' A
#
# COMPACT_ATOMS: atom_id res chain seq x y z
N MET A 1 10.07 11.10 -15.11
CA MET A 1 9.74 9.70 -14.84
C MET A 1 10.40 9.34 -13.53
N ASN A 2 9.62 9.12 -12.47
CA ASN A 2 10.13 8.74 -11.15
C ASN A 2 9.51 7.39 -10.81
N LEU A 3 10.32 6.34 -10.91
CA LEU A 3 9.86 4.95 -10.77
C LEU A 3 9.14 4.70 -9.44
N PHE A 4 9.58 5.34 -8.35
CA PHE A 4 8.90 5.23 -7.05
C PHE A 4 7.49 5.83 -7.08
N SER A 5 7.31 6.94 -7.80
CA SER A 5 5.99 7.57 -7.97
C SER A 5 5.08 6.72 -8.85
N ASP A 6 5.62 6.10 -9.90
CA ASP A 6 4.88 5.24 -10.81
C ASP A 6 4.41 3.96 -10.09
N ILE A 7 5.29 3.31 -9.32
CA ILE A 7 4.94 2.15 -8.51
C ILE A 7 3.97 2.53 -7.38
N ARG A 8 4.13 3.70 -6.76
CA ARG A 8 3.14 4.19 -5.77
C ARG A 8 1.76 4.35 -6.40
N ALA A 9 1.66 4.92 -7.59
CA ALA A 9 0.37 5.05 -8.28
C ALA A 9 -0.27 3.68 -8.51
N LEU A 10 0.52 2.70 -8.96
CA LEU A 10 0.04 1.33 -9.16
C LEU A 10 -0.45 0.68 -7.86
N VAL A 11 0.27 0.86 -6.73
CA VAL A 11 -0.18 0.37 -5.41
C VAL A 11 -1.52 0.99 -5.02
N ILE A 12 -1.69 2.30 -5.24
CA ILE A 12 -2.97 2.99 -4.95
C ILE A 12 -4.12 2.44 -5.81
N ASP A 13 -3.88 2.19 -7.10
CA ASP A 13 -4.90 1.63 -7.99
C ASP A 13 -5.36 0.24 -7.52
N TYR A 14 -4.44 -0.61 -7.08
CA TYR A 14 -4.80 -1.92 -6.53
C TYR A 14 -5.54 -1.82 -5.19
N LEU A 15 -5.20 -0.87 -4.33
CA LEU A 15 -5.96 -0.63 -3.09
C LEU A 15 -7.39 -0.18 -3.39
N HIS A 16 -7.60 0.65 -4.41
CA HIS A 16 -8.94 1.00 -4.88
C HIS A 16 -9.69 -0.22 -5.42
N ALA A 17 -9.02 -1.10 -6.16
CA ALA A 17 -9.62 -2.33 -6.66
C ALA A 17 -10.04 -3.27 -5.50
N MET A 18 -9.23 -3.40 -4.46
CA MET A 18 -9.57 -4.18 -3.26
C MET A 18 -10.78 -3.59 -2.51
N VAL A 19 -10.89 -2.26 -2.42
CA VAL A 19 -12.10 -1.61 -1.87
C VAL A 19 -13.32 -1.93 -2.73
N ALA A 20 -13.20 -1.84 -4.06
CA ALA A 20 -14.30 -2.15 -4.97
C ALA A 20 -14.72 -3.63 -4.94
N ALA A 21 -13.79 -4.53 -4.65
CA ALA A 21 -14.04 -5.97 -4.46
C ALA A 21 -14.67 -6.30 -3.10
N GLY A 22 -14.66 -5.37 -2.14
CA GLY A 22 -15.15 -5.57 -0.78
C GLY A 22 -14.12 -6.18 0.18
N ASP A 23 -12.87 -6.34 -0.26
CA ASP A 23 -11.77 -6.87 0.57
C ASP A 23 -11.27 -5.82 1.58
N LEU A 24 -11.38 -4.53 1.24
CA LEU A 24 -11.08 -3.40 2.13
C LEU A 24 -12.32 -2.52 2.32
N PRO A 25 -12.51 -1.92 3.51
CA PRO A 25 -13.62 -1.02 3.74
C PRO A 25 -13.53 0.27 2.92
N GLU A 26 -14.69 0.83 2.58
CA GLU A 26 -14.78 2.14 1.94
C GLU A 26 -14.29 3.26 2.87
N GLY A 27 -13.83 4.38 2.28
CA GLY A 27 -13.44 5.59 3.02
C GLY A 27 -12.04 5.56 3.64
N LEU A 28 -11.20 4.58 3.30
CA LEU A 28 -9.79 4.56 3.69
C LEU A 28 -9.02 5.73 3.07
N ASP A 29 -8.16 6.37 3.86
CA ASP A 29 -7.25 7.41 3.38
C ASP A 29 -5.89 6.81 2.99
N PHE A 30 -5.57 6.88 1.70
CA PHE A 30 -4.31 6.35 1.16
C PHE A 30 -3.16 7.37 1.10
N LYS A 31 -3.34 8.60 1.61
CA LYS A 31 -2.30 9.64 1.56
C LYS A 31 -0.97 9.22 2.18
N ASN A 32 -1.03 8.43 3.26
CA ASN A 32 0.14 7.96 3.99
C ASN A 32 0.81 6.73 3.37
N VAL A 33 0.26 6.19 2.28
CA VAL A 33 0.90 5.10 1.53
C VAL A 33 2.11 5.62 0.78
N THR A 34 3.25 4.98 0.98
CA THR A 34 4.53 5.32 0.35
C THR A 34 5.13 4.11 -0.35
N VAL A 35 6.01 4.38 -1.31
CA VAL A 35 6.93 3.42 -1.90
C VAL A 35 8.32 4.04 -1.80
N GLU A 36 9.25 3.34 -1.17
CA GLU A 36 10.58 3.84 -0.82
C GLU A 36 11.64 2.73 -0.93
N PRO A 37 12.94 3.07 -1.02
CA PRO A 37 13.99 2.08 -0.94
C PRO A 37 13.90 1.30 0.39
N PRO A 38 14.08 -0.03 0.39
CA PRO A 38 14.04 -0.78 1.63
C PRO A 38 15.26 -0.47 2.50
N ARG A 39 15.10 -0.68 3.82
CA ARG A 39 16.21 -0.54 4.78
C ARG A 39 17.32 -1.55 4.55
N ASP A 40 16.96 -2.74 4.09
CA ASP A 40 17.88 -3.83 3.74
C ASP A 40 17.73 -4.11 2.25
N ALA A 41 18.84 -4.04 1.51
CA ALA A 41 18.87 -4.30 0.07
C ALA A 41 18.50 -5.75 -0.28
N LEU A 42 18.61 -6.70 0.68
CA LEU A 42 18.15 -8.07 0.48
C LEU A 42 16.62 -8.19 0.36
N HIS A 43 15.87 -7.15 0.71
CA HIS A 43 14.41 -7.10 0.57
C HIS A 43 13.93 -6.59 -0.80
N GLY A 44 14.84 -6.40 -1.76
CA GLY A 44 14.55 -5.98 -3.13
C GLY A 44 14.84 -4.50 -3.37
N ASP A 45 14.29 -3.97 -4.45
CA ASP A 45 14.57 -2.59 -4.89
C ASP A 45 13.65 -1.55 -4.24
N MET A 46 12.44 -1.96 -3.84
CA MET A 46 11.40 -1.09 -3.29
C MET A 46 10.58 -1.79 -2.21
N ALA A 47 10.11 -1.02 -1.24
CA ALA A 47 9.18 -1.45 -0.23
C ALA A 47 8.00 -0.47 -0.13
N THR A 48 6.84 -0.95 0.32
CA THR A 48 5.68 -0.12 0.63
C THR A 48 5.20 -0.32 2.06
N ASN A 49 4.70 0.74 2.68
CA ASN A 49 4.10 0.70 4.02
C ASN A 49 2.58 0.43 4.01
N ALA A 50 1.97 0.24 2.83
CA ALA A 50 0.52 0.24 2.63
C ALA A 50 -0.23 -0.63 3.64
N ALA A 51 0.16 -1.90 3.74
CA ALA A 51 -0.53 -2.84 4.63
C ALA A 51 -0.43 -2.43 6.11
N MET A 52 0.71 -1.89 6.55
CA MET A 52 0.92 -1.45 7.93
C MET A 52 0.09 -0.22 8.27
N VAL A 53 0.01 0.77 7.37
CA VAL A 53 -0.70 2.03 7.63
C VAL A 53 -2.23 1.87 7.49
N LEU A 54 -2.68 0.93 6.67
CA LEU A 54 -4.11 0.69 6.43
C LEU A 54 -4.73 -0.35 7.37
N ALA A 55 -3.95 -1.24 7.96
CA ALA A 55 -4.45 -2.30 8.85
C ALA A 55 -5.38 -1.78 9.97
N LYS A 56 -4.96 -0.75 10.71
CA LYS A 56 -5.73 -0.21 11.83
C LYS A 56 -7.09 0.37 11.39
N PRO A 57 -7.16 1.32 10.42
CA PRO A 57 -8.45 1.82 9.95
C PRO A 57 -9.29 0.74 9.24
N ALA A 58 -8.66 -0.24 8.59
CA ALA A 58 -9.34 -1.36 7.95
C ALA A 58 -9.83 -2.45 8.94
N LYS A 59 -9.36 -2.42 10.20
CA LYS A 59 -9.58 -3.47 11.22
C LYS A 59 -9.10 -4.87 10.78
N LEU A 60 -8.05 -4.92 9.96
CA LEU A 60 -7.42 -6.14 9.47
C LEU A 60 -6.00 -6.27 10.03
N LYS A 61 -5.40 -7.47 9.94
CA LYS A 61 -3.97 -7.61 10.18
C LYS A 61 -3.23 -7.11 8.93
N PRO A 62 -2.05 -6.49 9.05
CA PRO A 62 -1.24 -6.10 7.89
C PRO A 62 -0.88 -7.24 6.93
N ARG A 63 -1.05 -8.51 7.33
CA ARG A 63 -0.78 -9.66 6.46
C ARG A 63 -1.98 -10.07 5.61
N ASP A 64 -3.15 -9.51 5.92
CA ASP A 64 -4.42 -9.79 5.25
C ASP A 64 -4.75 -8.68 4.22
N ILE A 65 -3.87 -7.68 4.07
CA ILE A 65 -3.92 -6.58 3.09
C ILE A 65 -2.75 -6.76 2.13
#